data_AF-A0A6I9NL36-F1
#
_entry.id   AF-A0A6I9NL36-F1
#
_cell.length_a   1.000
_cell.length_b   1.000
_cell.length_c   1.000
_cell.angle_alpha   90.00
_cell.angle_beta   90.00
_cell.angle_gamma   90.00
#
_symmetry.space_group_name_H-M   'P 1'
#
loop_
_entity.id
_entity.type
_entity.pdbx_description
1 polymer ?
#
loop_
_entity_poly.entity_id
_entity_poly.type
_entity_poly.pdbx_seq_one_letter_code
_entity_poly.pdbx_strand_id
1 'polypeptide(L)'
;MVLQLSKEPSARLLKHVVRCYLRLSDNLRAREALRQCLPDQLKDSTFAQVLKDDTTTKRWLAQLVKNLQEGQVTDARGIPLAPQ
;
A
#
# COMPACT_ATOMS: atom_id res chain seq x y z
N MET A 1 2.28 -6.69 15.14
CA MET A 1 3.19 -6.82 13.97
C MET A 1 3.68 -5.47 13.46
N VAL A 2 2.82 -4.53 13.02
CA VAL A 2 3.29 -3.19 12.55
C VAL A 2 3.79 -2.29 13.69
N LEU A 3 3.20 -2.37 14.90
CA LEU A 3 3.65 -1.62 16.07
C LEU A 3 5.07 -1.99 16.55
N GLN A 4 5.49 -3.24 16.36
CA GLN A 4 6.87 -3.67 16.67
C GLN A 4 7.87 -3.18 15.63
N LEU A 5 7.47 -3.11 14.35
CA LEU A 5 8.29 -2.48 13.31
C LEU A 5 8.53 -0.99 13.58
N SER A 6 7.61 -0.31 14.27
CA SER A 6 7.82 1.06 14.75
C SER A 6 8.95 1.18 15.78
N LYS A 7 9.19 0.12 16.58
CA LYS A 7 10.26 0.07 17.59
C LYS A 7 11.58 -0.43 17.01
N GLU A 8 11.53 -1.42 16.11
CA GLU A 8 12.71 -1.98 15.46
C GLU A 8 12.49 -2.02 13.93
N PRO A 9 12.88 -0.95 13.21
CA PRO A 9 12.55 -0.81 11.81
C PRO A 9 13.39 -1.75 10.94
N SER A 10 12.79 -2.86 10.52
CA SER A 10 13.41 -3.78 9.56
C SER A 10 13.01 -3.44 8.12
N ALA A 11 13.92 -2.83 7.36
CA ALA A 11 13.69 -2.42 5.96
C ALA A 11 13.27 -3.60 5.06
N ARG A 12 13.84 -4.80 5.29
CA ARG A 12 13.52 -6.01 4.53
C ARG A 12 12.08 -6.47 4.77
N LEU A 13 11.63 -6.43 6.02
CA LEU A 13 10.28 -6.83 6.39
C LEU A 13 9.26 -5.80 5.88
N LEU A 14 9.56 -4.51 6.01
CA LEU A 14 8.73 -3.42 5.48
C LEU A 14 8.51 -3.57 3.97
N LYS A 15 9.58 -3.85 3.21
CA LYS A 15 9.49 -4.11 1.77
C LYS A 15 8.52 -5.27 1.46
N HIS A 16 8.59 -6.37 2.20
CA HIS A 16 7.67 -7.50 2.03
C HIS A 16 6.22 -7.16 2.41
N VAL A 17 6.02 -6.46 3.52
CA VAL A 17 4.71 -6.02 3.99
C VAL A 17 4.03 -5.13 2.93
N VAL A 18 4.73 -4.11 2.44
CA VAL A 18 4.21 -3.21 1.38
C VAL A 18 3.90 -3.99 0.10
N ARG A 19 4.75 -4.95 -0.29
CA ARG A 19 4.49 -5.80 -1.46
C ARG A 19 3.27 -6.71 -1.29
N CYS A 20 3.09 -7.31 -0.11
CA CYS A 20 1.89 -8.09 0.21
C CYS A 20 0.64 -7.22 0.15
N TYR A 21 0.69 -6.02 0.73
CA TYR A 21 -0.43 -5.08 0.67
C TYR A 21 -0.75 -4.63 -0.76
N LEU A 22 0.26 -4.37 -1.58
CA LEU A 22 0.08 -4.02 -2.99
C LEU A 22 -0.64 -5.14 -3.75
N ARG A 23 -0.23 -6.40 -3.53
CA ARG A 23 -0.86 -7.57 -4.16
C ARG A 23 -2.27 -7.83 -3.62
N LEU A 24 -2.50 -7.59 -2.33
CA LEU A 24 -3.85 -7.63 -1.74
C LEU A 24 -4.75 -6.55 -2.34
N SER A 25 -4.22 -5.37 -2.64
CA SER A 25 -4.98 -4.27 -3.26
C SER A 25 -5.44 -4.58 -4.69
N ASP A 26 -4.90 -5.59 -5.36
CA ASP A 26 -5.36 -6.07 -6.66
C ASP A 26 -6.73 -6.79 -6.55
N ASN A 27 -7.07 -7.28 -5.35
CA ASN A 27 -8.35 -7.91 -5.08
C ASN A 27 -9.34 -6.86 -4.56
N LEU A 28 -10.43 -6.59 -5.30
CA LEU A 28 -11.46 -5.61 -4.92
C LEU A 28 -11.96 -5.79 -3.47
N ARG A 29 -12.24 -7.02 -3.07
CA ARG A 29 -12.73 -7.34 -1.72
C ARG A 29 -11.67 -7.07 -0.62
N ALA A 30 -10.41 -7.37 -0.91
CA ALA A 30 -9.32 -7.11 0.02
C ALA A 30 -8.95 -5.62 0.05
N ARG A 31 -9.11 -4.89 -1.06
CA ARG A 31 -8.92 -3.44 -1.14
C ARG A 31 -9.88 -2.70 -0.20
N GLU A 32 -11.15 -3.10 -0.15
CA GLU A 32 -12.11 -2.52 0.80
C GLU A 32 -11.72 -2.80 2.25
N ALA A 33 -11.37 -4.06 2.56
CA ALA A 33 -10.87 -4.42 3.87
C ALA A 33 -9.58 -3.65 4.22
N LEU A 34 -8.72 -3.39 3.24
CA LEU A 34 -7.51 -2.61 3.43
C LEU A 34 -7.81 -1.16 3.77
N ARG A 35 -8.81 -0.52 3.16
CA ARG A 35 -9.19 0.85 3.56
C ARG A 35 -9.59 0.95 5.03
N GLN A 36 -10.21 -0.11 5.57
CA GLN A 36 -10.65 -0.19 6.96
C GLN A 36 -9.55 -0.66 7.92
N CYS A 37 -8.61 -1.48 7.44
CA CYS A 37 -7.63 -2.18 8.26
C CYS A 37 -6.18 -1.73 8.00
N LEU A 38 -5.96 -0.72 7.17
CA LEU A 38 -4.63 -0.14 6.95
C LEU A 38 -4.17 0.52 8.26
N PRO A 39 -3.05 0.10 8.84
CA PRO A 39 -2.56 0.68 10.08
C PRO A 39 -2.07 2.11 9.85
N ASP A 40 -2.40 3.00 10.78
CA ASP A 40 -2.08 4.42 10.69
C ASP A 40 -0.58 4.67 10.54
N GLN A 41 0.28 3.82 11.13
CA GLN A 41 1.74 3.87 10.98
C GLN A 41 2.25 3.76 9.53
N LEU A 42 1.52 3.08 8.65
CA LEU A 42 1.85 3.03 7.21
C LEU A 42 1.42 4.32 6.48
N LYS A 43 0.52 5.09 7.09
CA LYS A 43 -0.09 6.31 6.55
C LYS A 43 0.60 7.58 7.09
N ASP A 44 0.94 7.59 8.37
CA ASP A 44 1.56 8.69 9.13
C ASP A 44 3.06 8.88 8.86
N SER A 45 3.61 8.22 7.84
CA SER A 45 5.04 8.34 7.51
C SER A 45 5.99 7.90 8.63
N THR A 46 5.54 7.11 9.61
CA THR A 46 6.42 6.55 10.66
C THR A 46 7.61 5.78 10.06
N PHE A 47 7.38 5.12 8.92
CA PHE A 47 8.41 4.39 8.19
C PHE A 47 9.16 5.23 7.14
N ALA A 48 8.89 6.53 7.01
CA ALA A 48 9.48 7.37 5.97
C ALA A 48 11.01 7.46 6.08
N GLN A 49 11.56 7.43 7.30
CA GLN A 49 13.01 7.41 7.50
C GLN A 49 13.64 6.12 6.96
N VAL A 50 12.99 4.97 7.19
CA VAL A 50 13.44 3.64 6.73
C VAL A 50 13.25 3.49 5.21
N LEU A 51 12.19 4.10 4.68
CA LEU A 51 11.86 4.16 3.26
C LEU A 51 12.68 5.22 2.51
N LYS A 52 13.45 6.07 3.20
CA LYS A 52 14.16 7.19 2.59
C LYS A 52 15.07 6.72 1.45
N ASP A 53 15.81 5.65 1.71
CA ASP A 53 16.76 5.03 0.78
C ASP A 53 16.11 3.99 -0.15
N ASP A 54 14.99 3.38 0.27
CA ASP A 54 14.30 2.35 -0.51
C ASP A 54 13.23 2.92 -1.45
N THR A 55 13.71 3.44 -2.58
CA THR A 55 12.88 3.98 -3.69
C THR A 55 11.86 2.98 -4.23
N THR A 56 12.18 1.68 -4.20
CA THR A 56 11.25 0.63 -4.68
C THR A 56 10.02 0.56 -3.78
N THR A 57 10.22 0.53 -2.48
CA THR A 57 9.12 0.42 -1.51
C THR A 57 8.29 1.71 -1.48
N LYS A 58 8.91 2.89 -1.61
CA LYS A 58 8.19 4.16 -1.83
C LYS A 58 7.25 4.09 -3.04
N ARG A 59 7.74 3.57 -4.16
CA ARG A 59 6.94 3.43 -5.39
C ARG A 59 5.77 2.47 -5.22
N TRP A 60 5.97 1.35 -4.52
CA TRP A 60 4.88 0.42 -4.22
C TRP A 60 3.85 1.02 -3.26
N LEU A 61 4.27 1.80 -2.28
CA LEU A 61 3.37 2.46 -1.34
C LEU A 61 2.53 3.54 -2.05
N ALA A 62 3.15 4.33 -2.93
CA ALA A 62 2.43 5.26 -3.80
C ALA A 62 1.40 4.54 -4.70
N GLN A 63 1.78 3.40 -5.30
CA GLN A 63 0.88 2.56 -6.10
C GLN A 63 -0.25 1.95 -5.27
N LEU A 64 0.02 1.48 -4.05
CA LEU A 64 -1.00 0.98 -3.13
C LEU A 64 -2.02 2.08 -2.82
N VAL A 65 -1.55 3.28 -2.44
CA VAL A 65 -2.41 4.41 -2.11
C VAL A 65 -3.21 4.86 -3.34
N LYS A 66 -2.60 4.85 -4.53
CA LYS A 66 -3.31 5.10 -5.79
C LYS A 66 -4.38 4.04 -6.02
N ASN A 67 -4.06 2.77 -5.83
CA ASN A 67 -5.05 1.70 -5.96
C ASN A 67 -6.19 1.91 -4.95
N LEU A 68 -5.92 2.08 -3.67
CA LEU A 68 -6.96 2.29 -2.66
C LEU A 68 -7.89 3.49 -2.98
N GLN A 69 -7.42 4.48 -3.75
CA GLN A 69 -8.20 5.61 -4.27
C GLN A 69 -8.91 5.32 -5.61
N GLU A 70 -8.24 4.65 -6.55
CA GLU A 70 -8.78 4.16 -7.84
C GLU A 70 -9.68 2.92 -7.65
N GLY A 71 -10.42 2.89 -6.54
CA GLY A 71 -11.53 1.99 -6.23
C GLY A 71 -12.63 1.97 -7.27
N GLN A 72 -12.61 2.92 -8.21
CA GLN A 72 -13.54 2.98 -9.32
C GLN A 72 -12.79 2.57 -10.59
N VAL A 73 -13.17 1.41 -11.10
CA VAL A 73 -12.99 0.95 -12.49
C VAL A 73 -11.56 0.76 -13.02
N THR A 74 -11.07 -0.47 -12.91
CA THR A 74 -10.25 -1.03 -13.99
C THR A 74 -10.76 -2.44 -14.26
N ASP A 75 -11.56 -2.56 -15.32
CA ASP A 75 -11.92 -3.84 -15.91
C ASP A 75 -10.63 -4.59 -16.32
N ALA A 76 -10.68 -5.92 -16.37
CA ALA A 76 -9.55 -6.83 -16.65
C ALA A 76 -8.83 -6.60 -18.01
N ARG A 77 -9.19 -5.54 -18.73
CA ARG A 77 -8.63 -5.09 -20.02
C ARG A 77 -7.83 -3.78 -19.95
N GLY A 78 -7.63 -3.18 -18.78
CA GLY A 78 -6.77 -1.99 -18.65
C GLY A 78 -7.33 -0.73 -19.30
N ILE A 79 -8.65 -0.59 -19.39
CA ILE A 79 -9.32 0.58 -19.94
C ILE A 79 -9.92 1.39 -18.76
N PRO A 80 -9.52 2.66 -18.55
CA PRO A 80 -10.18 3.50 -17.56
C PRO A 80 -11.61 3.80 -18.03
N LEU A 81 -12.63 3.44 -17.24
CA LEU A 81 -13.99 3.94 -17.47
C LEU A 81 -13.99 5.44 -17.17
N ALA A 82 -14.39 6.21 -18.17
CA ALA A 82 -14.55 7.65 -18.05
C ALA A 82 -15.55 8.00 -16.94
N PRO A 83 -15.29 9.06 -16.15
CA PRO A 83 -16.32 9.63 -15.27
C PRO A 83 -17.47 10.16 -16.14
N GLN A 84 -18.71 9.81 -15.78
CA GLN A 84 -19.92 10.44 -16.33
C GLN A 84 -19.95 11.93 -16.00
#